data_AF-A0A3G2G5N5-F1
#
_entry.id   AF-A0A3G2G5N5-F1
#
_cell.length_a   1.000
_cell.length_b   1.000
_cell.length_c   1.000
_cell.angle_alpha   90.00
_cell.angle_beta   90.00
_cell.angle_gamma   90.00
#
_symmetry.space_group_name_H-M   'P 1'
#
loop_
_entity.id
_entity.type
_entity.pdbx_description
1 polymer ?
#
loop_
_entity_poly.entity_id
_entity_poly.type
_entity_poly.pdbx_seq_one_letter_code
_entity_poly.pdbx_strand_id
1 'polypeptide(L)'
;MTDPIIINRSQEDGKKYIAIKEPEASNITWAFSEVAKVYIPTEHLRLQMNKRGGVSKSRSALAKAMRNQVNCGKIYTEDYKQEVAILM
;
A
#
# COMPACT_ATOMS: atom_id res chain seq x y z
N MET A 1 4.29 11.96 7.23
CA MET A 1 3.46 10.76 7.50
C MET A 1 3.30 10.03 6.18
N THR A 2 3.67 8.75 6.07
CA THR A 2 3.42 7.98 4.83
C THR A 2 2.01 7.46 4.95
N ASP A 3 1.09 7.95 4.12
CA ASP A 3 -0.27 7.44 4.10
C ASP A 3 -0.23 5.94 3.76
N PRO A 4 -0.71 5.07 4.66
CA PRO A 4 -0.76 3.64 4.39
C PRO A 4 -1.77 3.34 3.28
N ILE A 5 -1.51 2.29 2.49
CA ILE A 5 -2.46 1.78 1.47
C ILE A 5 -3.70 1.11 2.10
N ILE A 6 -3.75 1.08 3.43
CA ILE A 6 -4.85 0.58 4.24
C ILE A 6 -5.44 1.73 5.05
N ILE A 7 -6.76 1.75 5.16
CA ILE A 7 -7.52 2.75 5.89
C ILE A 7 -8.38 2.06 6.96
N ASN A 8 -8.47 2.67 8.13
CA ASN A 8 -9.41 2.22 9.16
C ASN A 8 -10.81 2.67 8.77
N ARG A 9 -11.74 1.72 8.72
CA ARG A 9 -13.16 1.93 8.47
C ARG A 9 -13.97 1.44 9.67
N SER A 10 -15.20 1.92 9.78
CA SER A 10 -16.17 1.44 10.76
C SER A 10 -17.42 0.97 10.02
N GLN A 11 -17.98 -0.16 10.44
CA GLN A 11 -19.31 -0.61 10.03
C GLN A 11 -20.38 0.22 10.74
N GLU A 12 -21.62 0.14 10.26
CA GLU A 12 -22.78 0.83 10.86
C GLU A 12 -23.03 0.40 12.32
N ASP A 13 -22.60 -0.83 12.69
CA ASP A 13 -22.67 -1.36 14.05
C ASP A 13 -21.51 -0.88 14.97
N GLY A 14 -20.63 -0.02 14.46
CA GLY A 14 -19.49 0.54 15.19
C GLY A 14 -18.23 -0.34 15.21
N LYS A 15 -18.25 -1.55 14.61
CA LYS A 15 -17.05 -2.39 14.50
C LYS A 15 -16.05 -1.77 13.53
N LYS A 16 -14.80 -1.66 13.98
CA LYS A 16 -13.69 -1.19 13.15
C LYS A 16 -13.14 -2.34 12.32
N TYR A 17 -12.71 -2.03 11.11
CA TYR A 17 -12.02 -2.97 10.24
C TYR A 17 -11.00 -2.23 9.37
N ILE A 18 -9.99 -2.97 8.90
CA ILE A 18 -8.98 -2.46 7.97
C ILE A 18 -9.49 -2.68 6.55
N ALA A 19 -9.50 -1.62 5.73
CA ALA A 19 -9.91 -1.68 4.34
C ALA A 19 -8.79 -1.22 3.41
N ILE A 20 -8.79 -1.72 2.17
CA ILE A 20 -7.85 -1.32 1.12
C ILE A 20 -8.21 0.08 0.60
N LYS A 21 -7.21 0.95 0.47
CA LYS A 21 -7.37 2.31 -0.06
C LYS A 21 -7.16 2.33 -1.58
N GLU A 22 -8.23 2.11 -2.32
CA GLU A 22 -8.19 2.25 -3.78
C GLU A 22 -8.28 3.73 -4.22
N PRO A 23 -7.66 4.12 -5.35
CA PRO A 23 -6.81 3.31 -6.26
C PRO A 23 -5.33 3.21 -5.82
N GLU A 24 -4.97 3.78 -4.66
CA GLU A 24 -3.58 3.88 -4.21
C GLU A 24 -2.93 2.51 -3.97
N ALA A 25 -3.68 1.58 -3.37
CA ALA A 25 -3.23 0.22 -3.12
C ALA A 25 -2.92 -0.53 -4.41
N SER A 26 -3.86 -0.56 -5.37
CA SER A 26 -3.64 -1.19 -6.68
C SER A 26 -2.42 -0.61 -7.40
N ASN A 27 -2.20 0.71 -7.33
CA ASN A 27 -1.08 1.37 -7.99
C ASN A 27 0.28 1.01 -7.34
N ILE A 28 0.33 0.91 -6.01
CA ILE A 28 1.55 0.49 -5.29
C ILE A 28 1.83 -1.00 -5.51
N THR A 29 0.83 -1.88 -5.47
CA THR A 29 0.97 -3.30 -5.78
C THR A 29 1.53 -3.51 -7.19
N TRP A 30 1.01 -2.76 -8.17
CA TRP A 30 1.57 -2.77 -9.52
C TRP A 30 3.05 -2.34 -9.53
N ALA A 31 3.39 -1.23 -8.87
CA ALA A 31 4.76 -0.74 -8.81
C ALA A 31 5.73 -1.78 -8.20
N PHE A 32 5.31 -2.51 -7.16
CA PHE A 32 6.08 -3.63 -6.60
C PHE A 32 6.33 -4.74 -7.63
N SER A 33 5.29 -5.14 -8.37
CA SER A 33 5.42 -6.19 -9.39
C SER A 33 6.40 -5.81 -10.50
N GLU A 34 6.47 -4.53 -10.88
CA GLU A 34 7.37 -4.04 -11.91
C GLU A 34 8.81 -3.91 -11.44
N VAL A 35 9.04 -3.48 -10.19
CA VAL A 35 10.39 -3.46 -9.59
C VAL A 35 10.98 -4.88 -9.55
N ALA A 36 10.15 -5.87 -9.23
CA ALA A 36 10.58 -7.28 -9.19
C ALA A 36 11.02 -7.82 -10.56
N LYS A 37 10.54 -7.23 -11.68
CA LYS A 37 10.94 -7.61 -13.04
C LYS A 37 12.32 -7.06 -13.45
N VAL A 38 12.92 -6.16 -12.65
CA VAL A 38 14.27 -5.55 -12.83
C VAL A 38 14.45 -4.79 -14.17
N TYR A 39 13.38 -4.59 -14.93
CA TYR A 39 13.46 -4.06 -16.30
C TYR A 39 13.40 -2.53 -16.39
N ILE A 40 12.77 -1.86 -15.41
CA ILE A 40 12.46 -0.43 -15.46
C ILE A 40 13.23 0.32 -14.36
N PRO A 41 14.00 1.37 -14.70
CA PRO A 41 14.59 2.24 -13.70
C PRO A 41 13.53 2.84 -12.77
N THR A 42 13.80 2.85 -11.46
CA THR A 42 12.84 3.24 -10.42
C THR A 42 12.24 4.64 -10.62
N GLU A 43 12.98 5.59 -11.22
CA GLU A 43 12.43 6.91 -11.53
C GLU A 43 11.42 6.87 -12.69
N HIS A 44 11.65 6.05 -13.71
CA HIS A 44 10.72 5.89 -14.81
C HIS A 44 9.45 5.18 -14.33
N LEU A 45 9.60 4.17 -13.48
CA LEU A 45 8.48 3.53 -12.79
C LEU A 45 7.63 4.55 -12.01
N ARG A 46 8.26 5.43 -11.22
CA ARG A 46 7.56 6.47 -10.46
C ARG A 46 6.74 7.38 -11.37
N LEU A 47 7.29 7.79 -12.51
CA LEU A 47 6.59 8.62 -13.48
C LEU A 47 5.39 7.90 -14.10
N GLN A 48 5.52 6.60 -14.38
CA GLN A 48 4.40 5.79 -14.86
C GLN A 48 3.32 5.60 -13.78
N MET A 49 3.74 5.33 -12.54
CA MET A 49 2.85 5.20 -11.37
C MET A 49 2.03 6.47 -11.16
N ASN A 50 2.66 7.65 -11.24
CA ASN A 50 1.97 8.94 -11.09
C ASN A 50 0.92 9.21 -12.19
N LYS A 51 1.01 8.54 -13.35
CA LYS A 51 0.04 8.65 -14.45
C LYS A 51 -1.14 7.68 -14.32
N ARG A 52 -1.02 6.61 -13.52
CA ARG A 52 -2.03 5.54 -13.37
C ARG A 52 -3.17 5.86 -12.40
N GLY A 53 -3.14 7.01 -11.72
CA GLY A 53 -4.18 7.43 -10.76
C GLY A 53 -3.87 7.03 -9.30
N GLY A 54 -4.71 7.43 -8.35
CA GLY A 54 -4.50 7.17 -6.91
C GLY A 54 -3.77 8.32 -6.22
N VAL A 55 -2.43 8.33 -6.23
CA VAL A 55 -1.63 9.39 -5.61
C VAL A 55 -0.30 9.58 -6.34
N SER A 56 0.06 10.83 -6.64
CA SER A 56 1.41 11.15 -7.11
C SER A 56 2.41 11.12 -5.96
N LYS A 57 3.50 10.35 -6.11
CA LYS A 57 4.56 10.27 -5.10
C LYS A 57 5.84 10.95 -5.59
N SER A 58 6.52 11.62 -4.67
CA SER A 58 7.91 12.05 -4.84
C SER A 58 8.87 10.84 -4.76
N ARG A 59 10.13 11.01 -5.15
CA ARG A 59 11.16 9.96 -5.04
C ARG A 59 11.31 9.44 -3.62
N SER A 60 11.38 10.35 -2.64
CA SER A 60 11.50 9.99 -1.22
C SER A 60 10.27 9.26 -0.69
N ALA A 61 9.06 9.68 -1.11
CA ALA A 61 7.82 9.03 -0.73
C ALA A 61 7.70 7.61 -1.32
N LEU A 62 8.06 7.42 -2.59
CA LEU A 62 8.11 6.10 -3.22
C LEU A 62 9.09 5.18 -2.49
N ALA A 63 10.32 5.65 -2.26
CA ALA A 63 11.34 4.86 -1.57
C ALA A 63 10.89 4.42 -0.16
N LYS A 64 10.15 5.28 0.56
CA LYS A 64 9.58 4.93 1.86
C LYS A 64 8.42 3.93 1.75
N ALA A 65 7.55 4.07 0.76
CA ALA A 65 6.45 3.15 0.51
C ALA A 65 6.95 1.74 0.14
N MET A 66 7.98 1.65 -0.70
CA MET A 66 8.58 0.37 -1.11
C MET A 66 9.26 -0.38 0.03
N ARG A 67 9.70 0.34 1.08
CA ARG A 67 10.30 -0.26 2.29
C ARG A 67 9.28 -0.50 3.41
N ASN A 68 8.02 -0.13 3.22
CA ASN A 68 7.00 -0.29 4.25
C ASN A 68 6.51 -1.73 4.29
N GLN A 69 6.75 -2.42 5.40
CA GLN A 69 6.42 -3.83 5.62
C GLN A 69 4.90 -4.09 5.60
N VAL A 70 4.11 -3.07 5.97
CA VAL A 70 2.63 -3.12 5.96
C VAL A 70 2.10 -3.32 4.54
N ASN A 71 2.81 -2.82 3.51
CA ASN A 71 2.42 -3.01 2.11
C ASN A 71 2.62 -4.45 1.63
N CYS A 72 3.43 -5.24 2.34
CA CYS A 72 3.66 -6.66 2.06
C CYS A 72 2.79 -7.60 2.91
N GLY A 73 1.72 -7.08 3.53
CA GLY A 73 0.83 -7.85 4.40
C GLY A 73 1.39 -8.16 5.79
N LYS A 74 2.58 -7.66 6.15
CA LYS A 74 3.12 -7.78 7.51
C LYS A 74 2.55 -6.66 8.38
N ILE A 75 1.35 -6.89 8.89
CA ILE A 75 0.76 -6.06 9.96
C ILE A 75 1.19 -6.71 11.28
N TYR A 76 2.08 -6.05 12.03
CA TYR A 76 2.33 -6.43 13.42
C TYR A 76 1.19 -5.86 14.26
N THR A 77 0.15 -6.66 14.46
CA THR A 77 -0.82 -6.44 15.54
C THR A 77 -0.27 -7.11 16.78
N GLU A 78 -0.03 -6.35 17.85
CA GLU A 78 0.03 -6.95 19.19
C GLU A 78 -1.27 -7.76 19.39
N ASP A 79 -1.18 -8.95 20.01
CA ASP A 79 -2.29 -9.89 20.20
C ASP A 79 -3.49 -9.23 20.89
N TYR A 80 -4.32 -8.54 20.12
CA TYR A 80 -5.56 -7.96 20.58
C TYR A 80 -6.69 -8.42 19.66
N LYS A 81 -7.29 -9.54 20.07
CA LYS A 81 -8.63 -10.00 19.69
C LYS A 81 -8.91 -10.12 18.17
N GLN A 82 -8.26 -11.09 17.54
CA GLN A 82 -8.79 -11.80 16.36
C GLN A 82 -9.04 -10.95 15.11
N GLU A 83 -8.08 -10.15 14.66
CA GLU A 83 -8.13 -9.66 13.28
C GLU A 83 -7.35 -10.61 12.37
N VAL A 84 -8.09 -11.47 11.66
CA VAL A 84 -7.52 -12.31 10.59
C VAL A 84 -7.09 -11.38 9.45
N ALA A 85 -5.79 -11.21 9.29
CA ALA A 85 -5.22 -10.61 8.09
C ALA A 85 -5.43 -11.59 6.92
N ILE A 86 -6.48 -11.36 6.13
CA ILE A 86 -6.66 -12.06 4.86
C ILE A 86 -5.86 -11.31 3.80
N LEU A 87 -4.85 -11.96 3.23
CA LEU A 87 -4.31 -11.60 1.93
C LEU A 87 -4.15 -12.89 1.10
N MET A 88 -4.96 -13.03 0.05
CA MET A 88 -4.62 -13.81 -1.16
C MET A 88 -4.09 -12.83 -2.20
#